data_AF-A0A8X6H9B5-F1
#
_entry.id   AF-A0A8X6H9B5-F1
#
_cell.length_a   1.000
_cell.length_b   1.000
_cell.length_c   1.000
_cell.angle_alpha   90.00
_cell.angle_beta   90.00
_cell.angle_gamma   90.00
#
_symmetry.space_group_name_H-M   'P 1'
#
loop_
_entity.id
_entity.type
_entity.pdbx_description
1 polymer ?
#
loop_
_entity_poly.entity_id
_entity_poly.type
_entity_poly.pdbx_seq_one_letter_code
_entity_poly.pdbx_strand_id
1 'polypeptide(L)'
;MRVKRIIPHQEFDYERHLNDIALLELEEPLKCTGKTSPICLPTKKEMYKNGQELYVAGWGKNAPDRLRGPRLLREGVMKEIEGKECLRPELPKETIQQYQCLAGTNQTTCQGDSGTTNFIKYKGKFYALGITSHGQAPYCHPLRPTTFAKVLHFLQWIKHHVKDLPEP
;
A
#
# COMPACT_ATOMS: atom_id res chain seq x y z
N MET A 1 -8.42 -20.08 4.56
CA MET A 1 -7.55 -19.63 3.47
C MET A 1 -6.12 -20.00 3.85
N ARG A 2 -5.41 -20.74 3.01
CA ARG A 2 -4.01 -21.13 3.24
C ARG A 2 -3.14 -20.56 2.12
N VAL A 3 -1.93 -20.14 2.48
CA VAL A 3 -0.92 -19.66 1.53
C VAL A 3 -0.08 -20.85 1.09
N LYS A 4 0.00 -21.07 -0.22
CA LYS A 4 0.83 -22.11 -0.84
C LYS A 4 2.26 -21.66 -1.01
N ARG A 5 2.46 -20.40 -1.41
CA ARG A 5 3.78 -19.84 -1.73
C ARG A 5 3.81 -18.35 -1.41
N ILE A 6 4.93 -17.90 -0.85
CA ILE A 6 5.28 -16.49 -0.65
C ILE A 6 6.40 -16.14 -1.63
N ILE A 7 6.26 -15.04 -2.37
CA ILE A 7 7.24 -14.59 -3.36
C ILE A 7 7.64 -13.14 -2.99
N PRO A 8 8.69 -12.93 -2.19
CA PRO A 8 9.22 -11.59 -1.95
C PRO A 8 9.93 -11.06 -3.20
N HIS A 9 10.00 -9.74 -3.35
CA HIS A 9 10.87 -9.14 -4.36
C HIS A 9 12.33 -9.56 -4.13
N GLN A 10 13.02 -9.95 -5.21
CA GLN A 10 14.38 -10.53 -5.12
C GLN A 10 15.40 -9.54 -4.55
N GLU A 11 15.16 -8.25 -4.75
CA GLU A 11 16.01 -7.15 -4.29
C GLU A 11 15.45 -6.45 -3.03
N PHE A 12 14.60 -7.11 -2.25
CA PHE A 12 14.10 -6.56 -0.98
C PHE A 12 15.27 -6.25 -0.02
N ASP A 13 15.32 -5.03 0.49
CA ASP A 13 16.32 -4.58 1.47
C ASP A 13 15.58 -4.05 2.70
N TYR A 14 15.65 -4.84 3.78
CA TYR A 14 14.97 -4.53 5.04
C TYR A 14 15.51 -3.24 5.69
N GLU A 15 16.83 -3.04 5.70
CA GLU A 15 17.49 -1.92 6.38
C GLU A 15 17.22 -0.59 5.66
N ARG A 16 17.16 -0.64 4.32
CA ARG A 16 16.88 0.53 3.49
C ARG A 16 15.39 0.71 3.16
N HIS A 17 14.56 -0.26 3.52
CA HIS A 17 13.14 -0.34 3.16
C HIS A 17 12.89 -0.24 1.63
N LEU A 18 13.77 -0.84 0.84
CA LEU A 18 13.67 -0.86 -0.63
C LEU A 18 12.94 -2.11 -1.10
N ASN A 19 12.23 -1.99 -2.22
CA ASN A 19 11.52 -3.09 -2.88
C ASN A 19 10.58 -3.86 -1.94
N ASP A 20 9.92 -3.15 -1.03
CA ASP A 20 9.02 -3.71 -0.02
C ASP A 20 7.68 -4.16 -0.61
N ILE A 21 7.73 -5.28 -1.34
CA ILE A 21 6.58 -5.92 -1.97
C ILE A 21 6.76 -7.44 -1.98
N ALA A 22 5.66 -8.17 -1.79
CA ALA A 22 5.60 -9.62 -1.94
C ALA A 22 4.26 -10.06 -2.55
N LEU A 23 4.26 -11.21 -3.22
CA LEU A 23 3.05 -11.89 -3.67
C LEU A 23 2.78 -13.12 -2.79
N LEU A 24 1.50 -13.35 -2.51
CA LEU A 24 1.02 -14.54 -1.82
C LEU A 24 0.16 -15.35 -2.78
N GLU A 25 0.62 -16.56 -3.12
CA GLU A 25 -0.20 -17.52 -3.87
C GLU A 25 -1.04 -18.32 -2.87
N LEU A 26 -2.36 -18.27 -3.06
CA LEU A 26 -3.28 -19.08 -2.29
C LEU A 26 -3.23 -20.54 -2.77
N GLU A 27 -3.43 -21.47 -1.85
CA GLU A 27 -3.48 -22.91 -2.18
C GLU A 27 -4.69 -23.25 -3.05
N GLU A 28 -5.80 -22.55 -2.84
CA GLU A 28 -7.01 -22.67 -3.64
C GLU A 28 -7.44 -21.28 -4.16
N PRO A 29 -7.93 -21.17 -5.40
CA PRO A 29 -8.46 -19.92 -5.93
C PRO A 29 -9.60 -19.38 -5.05
N LEU A 30 -9.54 -18.08 -4.73
CA LEU A 30 -10.62 -17.42 -4.01
C LEU A 30 -11.84 -17.25 -4.93
N LYS A 31 -13.02 -17.68 -4.47
CA LYS A 31 -14.28 -17.42 -5.18
C LYS A 31 -14.72 -15.97 -4.94
N CYS A 32 -14.95 -15.23 -6.02
CA CYS A 32 -15.58 -13.92 -5.94
C CYS A 32 -17.03 -14.06 -5.48
N THR A 33 -17.45 -13.19 -4.56
CA THR A 33 -18.79 -13.15 -3.97
C THR A 33 -19.21 -11.69 -3.80
N GLY A 34 -20.42 -11.42 -3.32
CA GLY A 34 -20.82 -10.06 -2.95
C GLY A 34 -19.95 -9.39 -1.86
N LYS A 35 -19.06 -10.15 -1.19
CA LYS A 35 -18.13 -9.65 -0.17
C LYS A 35 -16.65 -9.75 -0.56
N THR A 36 -16.34 -10.39 -1.70
CA THR A 36 -14.97 -10.67 -2.14
C THR A 36 -14.84 -10.37 -3.62
N SER A 37 -13.95 -9.43 -3.96
CA SER A 37 -13.64 -9.06 -5.34
C SER A 37 -12.18 -8.63 -5.41
N PRO A 38 -11.47 -8.92 -6.53
CA PRO A 38 -10.17 -8.33 -6.78
C PRO A 38 -10.26 -6.80 -6.88
N ILE A 39 -9.14 -6.14 -6.61
CA ILE A 39 -8.92 -4.72 -6.87
C ILE A 39 -8.07 -4.56 -8.14
N CYS A 40 -8.29 -3.50 -8.90
CA CYS A 40 -7.54 -3.27 -10.13
C CYS A 40 -6.10 -2.84 -9.83
N LEU A 41 -5.17 -3.23 -10.70
CA LEU A 41 -3.80 -2.73 -10.66
C LEU A 41 -3.66 -1.47 -11.53
N PRO A 42 -2.86 -0.48 -11.09
CA PRO A 42 -2.66 0.77 -11.81
C PRO A 42 -1.83 0.51 -13.07
N THR A 43 -2.22 1.15 -14.17
CA THR A 43 -1.53 1.00 -15.47
C THR A 43 -0.98 2.30 -16.00
N LYS A 44 -1.32 3.44 -15.39
CA LYS A 44 -1.00 4.77 -15.89
C LYS A 44 -0.42 5.66 -14.80
N LYS A 45 0.63 6.41 -15.16
CA LYS A 45 1.25 7.40 -14.26
C LYS A 45 0.28 8.51 -13.85
N GLU A 46 -0.69 8.84 -14.71
CA GLU A 46 -1.71 9.87 -14.44
C GLU A 46 -2.64 9.55 -13.25
N MET A 47 -2.64 8.31 -12.76
CA MET A 47 -3.36 7.91 -11.54
C MET A 47 -2.66 8.41 -10.27
N TYR A 48 -1.41 8.85 -10.34
CA TYR A 48 -0.62 9.36 -9.22
C TYR A 48 -0.50 10.87 -9.33
N LYS A 49 -1.24 11.61 -8.50
CA LYS A 49 -1.30 13.07 -8.53
C LYS A 49 -1.08 13.64 -7.14
N ASN A 50 -0.10 14.54 -6.99
CA ASN A 50 0.08 15.28 -5.75
C ASN A 50 -1.20 16.05 -5.39
N GLY A 51 -1.54 16.04 -4.11
CA GLY A 51 -2.75 16.65 -3.56
C GLY A 51 -4.02 15.79 -3.71
N GLN A 52 -3.98 14.68 -4.45
CA GLN A 52 -5.16 13.82 -4.58
C GLN A 52 -5.44 13.07 -3.28
N GLU A 53 -6.73 12.86 -3.02
CA GLU A 53 -7.19 12.08 -1.88
C GLU A 53 -7.21 10.59 -2.23
N LEU A 54 -6.62 9.80 -1.33
CA LEU A 54 -6.48 8.36 -1.41
C LEU A 54 -7.16 7.76 -0.19
N TYR A 55 -7.90 6.68 -0.40
CA TYR A 55 -8.51 5.93 0.68
C TYR A 55 -7.51 4.90 1.21
N VAL A 56 -7.54 4.68 2.52
CA VAL A 56 -6.84 3.59 3.20
C VAL A 56 -7.85 2.87 4.09
N ALA A 57 -7.77 1.54 4.14
CA ALA A 57 -8.66 0.75 4.98
C ALA A 57 -7.89 -0.29 5.79
N GLY A 58 -8.35 -0.57 7.01
CA GLY A 58 -7.76 -1.57 7.90
C GLY A 58 -8.39 -1.63 9.29
N TRP A 59 -7.82 -2.49 10.12
CA TRP A 59 -8.19 -2.79 11.51
C TRP A 59 -7.14 -2.32 12.53
N GLY A 60 -6.33 -1.33 12.16
CA GLY A 60 -5.28 -0.75 13.01
C GLY A 60 -5.72 -0.41 14.43
N LYS A 61 -4.79 -0.52 15.38
CA LYS A 61 -5.04 -0.26 16.81
C LYS A 61 -5.35 1.22 17.06
N ASN A 62 -6.33 1.48 17.92
CA ASN A 62 -6.55 2.82 18.48
C ASN A 62 -5.77 2.96 19.79
N ALA A 63 -5.29 4.17 20.06
CA ALA A 63 -4.53 4.50 21.26
C ALA A 63 -5.24 4.23 22.63
N PRO A 64 -6.58 4.11 22.78
CA PRO A 64 -7.15 3.75 24.08
C PRO A 64 -7.33 2.24 24.31
N ASP A 65 -7.48 1.42 23.25
CA ASP A 65 -7.77 -0.02 23.39
C ASP A 65 -6.67 -0.84 22.69
N ARG A 66 -5.47 -0.79 23.27
CA ARG A 66 -4.28 -1.51 22.77
C ARG A 66 -4.43 -3.03 22.81
N LEU A 67 -5.41 -3.53 23.56
CA LEU A 67 -5.62 -4.95 23.86
C LEU A 67 -6.57 -5.64 22.88
N ARG A 68 -7.51 -4.91 22.26
CA ARG A 68 -8.38 -5.42 21.19
C ARG A 68 -8.40 -4.42 20.06
N GLY A 69 -7.75 -4.75 18.93
CA GLY A 69 -7.92 -3.99 17.70
C GLY A 69 -9.42 -3.82 17.36
N PRO A 70 -9.81 -2.74 16.67
CA PRO A 70 -11.20 -2.52 16.32
C PRO A 70 -11.80 -3.76 15.65
N ARG A 71 -12.99 -4.17 16.10
CA ARG A 71 -13.71 -5.31 15.49
C ARG A 71 -14.27 -4.99 14.10
N LEU A 72 -14.41 -3.70 13.79
CA LEU A 72 -14.96 -3.19 12.54
C LEU A 72 -13.83 -2.63 11.68
N LEU A 73 -13.89 -2.95 10.38
CA LEU A 73 -13.03 -2.33 9.38
C LEU A 73 -13.26 -0.82 9.38
N ARG A 74 -12.18 -0.06 9.28
CA ARG A 74 -12.23 1.40 9.18
C ARG A 74 -11.62 1.86 7.88
N GLU A 75 -12.07 3.03 7.46
CA GLU A 75 -11.55 3.75 6.32
C GLU A 75 -11.04 5.13 6.77
N GLY A 76 -9.97 5.58 6.15
CA GLY A 76 -9.44 6.93 6.31
C GLY A 76 -9.07 7.50 4.95
N VAL A 77 -9.01 8.83 4.89
CA VAL A 77 -8.54 9.56 3.70
C VAL A 77 -7.20 10.20 4.02
N MET A 78 -6.24 10.02 3.11
CA MET A 78 -4.92 10.65 3.15
C MET A 78 -4.65 11.34 1.82
N LYS A 79 -3.75 12.31 1.80
CA LYS A 79 -3.37 13.03 0.59
C LYS A 79 -2.04 12.54 0.07
N GLU A 80 -1.97 12.31 -1.24
CA GLU A 80 -0.69 12.09 -1.92
C GLU A 80 0.13 13.38 -1.87
N ILE A 81 1.39 13.27 -1.46
CA ILE A 81 2.35 14.37 -1.42
C ILE A 81 3.58 14.02 -2.24
N GLU A 82 4.47 14.99 -2.43
CA GLU A 82 5.69 14.77 -3.19
C GLU A 82 6.52 13.62 -2.61
N GLY A 83 6.99 12.70 -3.46
CA GLY A 83 7.75 11.53 -3.01
C GLY A 83 9.01 11.88 -2.21
N LYS A 84 9.58 13.08 -2.42
CA LYS A 84 10.75 13.58 -1.68
C LYS A 84 10.48 13.72 -0.19
N GLU A 85 9.22 13.94 0.20
CA GLU A 85 8.82 14.06 1.60
C GLU A 85 9.01 12.72 2.33
N CYS A 86 8.92 11.60 1.60
CA CYS A 86 9.16 10.25 2.13
C CYS A 86 10.60 9.76 1.94
N LEU A 87 11.42 10.44 1.13
CA LEU A 87 12.77 10.00 0.80
C LEU A 87 13.72 10.19 1.98
N ARG A 88 14.37 9.10 2.39
CA ARG A 88 15.44 9.13 3.40
C ARG A 88 16.69 9.82 2.80
N PRO A 89 17.32 10.79 3.51
CA PRO A 89 18.47 11.55 2.99
C PRO A 89 19.67 10.70 2.53
N GLU A 90 19.86 9.53 3.13
CA GLU A 90 20.94 8.59 2.85
C GLU A 90 20.70 7.72 1.60
N LEU A 91 19.49 7.74 1.04
CA LEU A 91 19.14 6.95 -0.14
C LEU A 91 19.39 7.75 -1.44
N PRO A 92 19.81 7.08 -2.52
CA PRO A 92 19.87 7.69 -3.85
C PRO A 92 18.51 8.27 -4.26
N LYS A 93 18.50 9.41 -4.95
CA LYS A 93 17.25 10.10 -5.34
C LYS A 93 16.35 9.23 -6.22
N GLU A 94 16.94 8.32 -6.97
CA GLU A 94 16.27 7.41 -7.89
C GLU A 94 15.32 6.44 -7.16
N THR A 95 15.60 6.16 -5.88
CA THR A 95 14.75 5.29 -5.04
C THR A 95 13.34 5.84 -4.86
N ILE A 96 13.13 7.16 -5.05
CA ILE A 96 11.81 7.80 -5.03
C ILE A 96 10.80 7.15 -5.98
N GLN A 97 11.27 6.52 -7.06
CA GLN A 97 10.40 5.86 -8.04
C GLN A 97 9.69 4.63 -7.48
N GLN A 98 10.27 3.99 -6.46
CA GLN A 98 9.70 2.84 -5.75
C GLN A 98 8.61 3.27 -4.77
N TYR A 99 8.51 4.56 -4.45
CA TYR A 99 7.71 5.06 -3.35
C TYR A 99 6.51 5.87 -3.80
N GLN A 100 5.43 5.77 -3.03
CA GLN A 100 4.33 6.72 -2.98
C GLN A 100 4.26 7.28 -1.57
N CYS A 101 4.03 8.59 -1.45
CA CYS A 101 4.11 9.28 -0.18
C CYS A 101 2.76 9.89 0.17
N LEU A 102 2.23 9.55 1.34
CA LEU A 102 0.92 10.00 1.80
C LEU A 102 1.02 10.66 3.17
N ALA A 103 0.29 11.75 3.38
CA ALA A 103 0.07 12.34 4.69
C ALA A 103 -1.42 12.52 4.97
N GLY A 104 -1.85 12.26 6.20
CA GLY A 104 -3.21 12.52 6.63
C GLY A 104 -3.35 13.91 7.24
N THR A 105 -4.59 14.35 7.45
CA THR A 105 -4.87 15.51 8.31
C THR A 105 -5.08 15.05 9.75
N ASN A 106 -5.97 14.07 9.95
CA ASN A 106 -6.30 13.48 11.26
C ASN A 106 -6.14 11.94 11.28
N GLN A 107 -5.87 11.33 10.13
CA GLN A 107 -5.75 9.89 9.93
C GLN A 107 -4.29 9.48 9.77
N THR A 108 -3.94 8.29 10.23
CA THR A 108 -2.60 7.71 10.07
C THR A 108 -2.71 6.20 9.90
N THR A 109 -1.81 5.62 9.12
CA THR A 109 -1.64 4.16 8.97
C THR A 109 -0.57 3.59 9.90
N CYS A 110 0.05 4.42 10.76
CA CYS A 110 1.21 4.04 11.56
C CYS A 110 0.95 2.97 12.65
N GLN A 111 -0.28 2.88 13.17
CA GLN A 111 -0.73 1.75 14.00
C GLN A 111 -1.71 0.84 13.23
N GLY A 112 -1.70 0.94 11.90
CA GLY A 112 -2.53 0.23 10.94
C GLY A 112 -2.08 -1.21 10.70
N ASP A 113 -2.76 -1.85 9.75
CA ASP A 113 -2.32 -3.14 9.22
C ASP A 113 -1.16 -2.90 8.24
N SER A 114 0.02 -3.44 8.55
CA SER A 114 1.16 -3.46 7.63
C SER A 114 0.81 -4.21 6.34
N GLY A 115 1.26 -3.71 5.18
CA GLY A 115 0.95 -4.31 3.89
C GLY A 115 -0.46 -4.04 3.36
N THR A 116 -1.29 -3.22 4.04
CA THR A 116 -2.56 -2.77 3.46
C THR A 116 -2.34 -1.83 2.26
N THR A 117 -3.30 -1.78 1.35
CA THR A 117 -3.26 -0.92 0.17
C THR A 117 -3.95 0.42 0.41
N ASN A 118 -3.39 1.49 -0.15
CA ASN A 118 -4.19 2.67 -0.47
C ASN A 118 -4.85 2.49 -1.84
N PHE A 119 -5.99 3.16 -2.07
CA PHE A 119 -6.75 3.01 -3.30
C PHE A 119 -7.53 4.26 -3.71
N ILE A 120 -7.87 4.33 -5.00
CA ILE A 120 -8.73 5.37 -5.59
C ILE A 120 -9.86 4.78 -6.42
N LYS A 121 -10.93 5.55 -6.56
CA LYS A 121 -11.92 5.32 -7.61
C LYS A 121 -11.51 6.09 -8.88
N TYR A 122 -11.22 5.37 -9.95
CA TYR A 122 -10.86 5.94 -11.25
C TYR A 122 -11.69 5.30 -12.35
N LYS A 123 -12.39 6.12 -13.16
CA LYS A 123 -13.31 5.66 -14.23
C LYS A 123 -14.27 4.54 -13.80
N GLY A 124 -14.83 4.67 -12.59
CA GLY A 124 -15.83 3.74 -12.05
C GLY A 124 -15.28 2.48 -11.37
N LYS A 125 -13.96 2.23 -11.37
CA LYS A 125 -13.33 1.07 -10.73
C LYS A 125 -12.34 1.50 -9.64
N PHE A 126 -12.07 0.61 -8.70
CA PHE A 126 -11.10 0.84 -7.62
C PHE A 126 -9.71 0.30 -7.99
N TYR A 127 -8.68 1.11 -7.78
CA TYR A 127 -7.29 0.78 -8.11
C TYR A 127 -6.42 0.85 -6.86
N ALA A 128 -5.56 -0.15 -6.66
CA ALA A 128 -4.58 -0.22 -5.59
C ALA A 128 -3.28 0.51 -5.99
N LEU A 129 -2.99 1.67 -5.40
CA LEU A 129 -1.88 2.51 -5.86
C LEU A 129 -0.57 2.28 -5.11
N GLY A 130 -0.65 1.95 -3.83
CA GLY A 130 0.51 1.71 -2.99
C GLY A 130 0.22 0.74 -1.85
N ILE A 131 1.25 0.03 -1.41
CA ILE A 131 1.22 -0.92 -0.30
C ILE A 131 1.97 -0.31 0.89
N THR A 132 1.35 -0.28 2.07
CA THR A 132 1.94 0.36 3.27
C THR A 132 3.26 -0.31 3.63
N SER A 133 4.35 0.47 3.67
CA SER A 133 5.71 0.00 3.96
C SER A 133 6.18 0.47 5.34
N HIS A 134 6.59 1.74 5.45
CA HIS A 134 7.17 2.28 6.68
C HIS A 134 6.74 3.74 6.92
N GLY A 135 6.82 4.16 8.18
CA GLY A 135 6.64 5.56 8.59
C GLY A 135 7.99 6.22 8.87
N GLN A 136 8.05 7.56 8.78
CA GLN A 136 9.29 8.31 8.98
C GLN A 136 9.59 8.72 10.44
N ALA A 137 8.70 8.41 11.39
CA ALA A 137 8.79 8.95 12.75
C ALA A 137 8.79 7.85 13.82
N PRO A 138 9.45 8.08 14.97
CA PRO A 138 9.45 7.15 16.10
C PRO A 138 8.08 7.05 16.79
N TYR A 139 7.15 7.95 16.45
CA TYR A 139 5.77 7.96 16.94
C TYR A 139 4.79 8.28 15.82
N CYS A 140 3.56 7.78 15.95
CA CYS A 140 2.51 7.97 14.97
C CYS A 140 1.90 9.37 15.06
N HIS A 141 1.97 10.13 13.96
CA HIS A 141 1.35 11.44 13.86
C HIS A 141 0.69 11.60 12.49
N PRO A 142 -0.59 12.03 12.40
CA PRO A 142 -1.32 12.13 11.13
C PRO A 142 -0.61 12.96 10.05
N LEU A 143 -0.03 14.09 10.43
CA LEU A 143 0.69 14.98 9.52
C LEU A 143 2.06 14.45 9.06
N ARG A 144 2.56 13.35 9.65
CA ARG A 144 3.84 12.77 9.24
C ARG A 144 3.63 11.87 8.02
N PRO A 145 4.47 12.01 6.98
CA PRO A 145 4.37 11.16 5.81
C PRO A 145 4.53 9.68 6.15
N THR A 146 3.78 8.85 5.42
CA THR A 146 3.94 7.40 5.38
C THR A 146 4.34 7.00 3.98
N THR A 147 5.35 6.15 3.89
CA THR A 147 5.86 5.58 2.65
C THR A 147 5.07 4.33 2.30
N PHE A 148 4.65 4.26 1.04
CA PHE A 148 4.03 3.09 0.43
C PHE A 148 4.91 2.60 -0.72
N ALA A 149 5.04 1.29 -0.89
CA ALA A 149 5.61 0.71 -2.10
C ALA A 149 4.65 0.97 -3.28
N LYS A 150 5.14 1.66 -4.31
CA LYS A 150 4.34 2.13 -5.44
C LYS A 150 4.00 0.98 -6.38
N VAL A 151 2.75 0.53 -6.38
CA VAL A 151 2.32 -0.65 -7.16
C VAL A 151 2.66 -0.53 -8.65
N LEU A 152 2.51 0.66 -9.24
CA LEU A 152 2.86 0.88 -10.66
C LEU A 152 4.35 0.64 -10.95
N HIS A 153 5.25 0.94 -10.01
CA HIS A 153 6.68 0.67 -10.16
C HIS A 153 6.94 -0.83 -10.29
N PHE A 154 6.27 -1.64 -9.47
CA PHE A 154 6.42 -3.09 -9.43
C PHE A 154 5.51 -3.84 -10.41
N LEU A 155 4.74 -3.15 -11.26
CA LEU A 155 3.75 -3.80 -12.12
C LEU A 155 4.37 -4.85 -13.06
N GLN A 156 5.56 -4.59 -13.61
CA GLN A 156 6.24 -5.55 -14.47
C GLN A 156 6.70 -6.78 -13.69
N TRP A 157 7.22 -6.57 -12.48
CA TRP A 157 7.58 -7.66 -11.58
C TRP A 157 6.36 -8.51 -11.19
N ILE A 158 5.21 -7.88 -10.91
CA ILE A 158 3.95 -8.58 -10.64
C ILE A 158 3.54 -9.44 -11.85
N LYS A 159 3.53 -8.86 -13.05
CA LYS A 159 3.19 -9.55 -14.31
C LYS A 159 4.12 -10.71 -14.65
N HIS A 160 5.39 -10.62 -14.28
CA HIS A 160 6.35 -11.70 -14.47
C HIS A 160 5.96 -12.95 -13.64
N HIS A 161 5.44 -12.75 -12.44
CA HIS A 161 5.10 -13.85 -11.53
C HIS A 161 3.64 -14.31 -11.64
N VAL A 162 2.74 -13.45 -12.15
CA VAL A 162 1.30 -13.72 -12.27
C VAL A 162 0.92 -13.79 -13.74
N LYS A 163 0.66 -15.02 -14.24
CA LYS A 163 0.37 -15.27 -15.66
C LYS A 163 -1.00 -14.77 -16.11
N ASP A 164 -1.99 -14.80 -15.22
CA ASP A 164 -3.39 -14.48 -15.52
C ASP A 164 -3.93 -13.42 -14.55
N LEU A 165 -3.49 -12.16 -14.72
CA LEU A 165 -4.10 -11.05 -13.98
C LEU A 165 -5.53 -10.85 -14.51
N PRO A 166 -6.54 -10.80 -13.63
CA PRO A 166 -7.91 -10.52 -14.06
C PRO A 166 -7.95 -9.15 -14.74
N GLU A 167 -8.58 -9.08 -15.90
CA GLU A 167 -8.78 -7.81 -16.58
C GLU A 167 -9.68 -6.91 -15.72
N PRO A 168 -9.39 -5.60 -15.65
CA PRO A 168 -10.15 -4.66 -14.83
C PRO A 168 -11.60 -4.58 -15.28
#